data_AF-A0A535X2Z8-F1
#
_entry.id   AF-A0A535X2Z8-F1
#
_cell.length_a   1.000
_cell.length_b   1.000
_cell.length_c   1.000
_cell.angle_alpha   90.00
_cell.angle_beta   90.00
_cell.angle_gamma   90.00
#
_symmetry.space_group_name_H-M   'P 1'
#
loop_
_entity.id
_entity.type
_entity.pdbx_description
1 polymer ?
#
loop_
_entity_poly.entity_id
_entity_poly.type
_entity_poly.pdbx_seq_one_letter_code
_entity_poly.pdbx_strand_id
1 'polypeptide(L)'
;MTIEQAEVEAQKKAAAGRALELVRPGTVVGLGSGSTARYFIAGHGADEIDPTVNCLKGRGGALLREKIVAHASRRFVVIADESKLVGRLGRGPVPIEVLPFLWEATSRAIESLGGRPALRLAAGQPYKTDNDNLILDTTFGAVDAQLGTAIHAIPGVLEHGLFFGIARAAIIGCASGLRILGELG
;
A
#
# COMPACT_ATOMS: atom_id res chain seq x y z
N MET A 1 5.07 5.91 -25.66
CA MET A 1 5.00 4.88 -24.61
C MET A 1 6.18 3.96 -24.82
N THR A 2 7.01 3.72 -23.81
CA THR A 2 8.19 2.83 -23.96
C THR A 2 7.76 1.36 -23.97
N ILE A 3 8.56 0.48 -24.57
CA ILE A 3 8.29 -0.96 -24.63
C ILE A 3 8.13 -1.54 -23.20
N GLU A 4 8.97 -1.09 -22.27
CA GLU A 4 8.94 -1.48 -20.86
C GLU A 4 7.61 -1.12 -20.14
N GLN A 5 7.04 0.05 -20.45
CA GLN A 5 5.73 0.45 -19.90
C GLN A 5 4.58 -0.40 -20.47
N ALA A 6 4.67 -0.83 -21.72
CA ALA A 6 3.65 -1.67 -22.34
C ALA A 6 3.61 -3.08 -21.75
N GLU A 7 4.77 -3.61 -21.41
CA GLU A 7 4.93 -4.94 -20.83
C GLU A 7 4.39 -5.00 -19.39
N VAL A 8 4.69 -3.98 -18.58
CA VAL A 8 4.13 -3.82 -17.23
C VAL A 8 2.60 -3.73 -17.24
N GLU A 9 2.02 -3.01 -18.19
CA GLU A 9 0.55 -2.91 -18.31
C GLU A 9 -0.10 -4.24 -18.73
N ALA A 10 0.55 -5.01 -19.60
CA ALA A 10 0.08 -6.35 -19.97
C ALA A 10 0.08 -7.31 -18.77
N GLN A 11 1.12 -7.27 -17.94
CA GLN A 11 1.20 -8.06 -16.70
C GLN A 11 0.10 -7.72 -15.70
N LYS A 12 -0.19 -6.42 -15.51
CA LYS A 12 -1.29 -5.95 -14.64
C LYS A 12 -2.65 -6.47 -15.11
N LYS A 13 -2.90 -6.43 -16.42
CA LYS A 13 -4.16 -6.91 -17.01
C LYS A 13 -4.33 -8.42 -16.82
N ALA A 14 -3.27 -9.21 -16.98
CA ALA A 14 -3.30 -10.65 -16.76
C ALA A 14 -3.58 -11.01 -15.28
N ALA A 15 -2.94 -10.30 -14.35
CA ALA A 15 -3.14 -10.50 -12.91
C ALA A 15 -4.58 -10.14 -12.49
N ALA A 16 -5.14 -9.05 -13.01
CA ALA A 16 -6.53 -8.65 -12.77
C ALA A 16 -7.53 -9.68 -13.33
N GLY A 17 -7.30 -10.17 -14.56
CA GLY A 17 -8.15 -11.20 -15.18
C GLY A 17 -8.23 -12.47 -14.35
N ARG A 18 -7.09 -12.95 -13.84
CA ARG A 18 -7.06 -14.16 -13.01
C ARG A 18 -7.62 -13.93 -11.61
N ALA A 19 -7.42 -12.74 -11.04
CA ALA A 19 -8.02 -12.40 -9.76
C ALA A 19 -9.56 -12.47 -9.82
N LEU A 20 -10.16 -12.04 -10.93
CA LEU A 20 -11.61 -12.18 -11.15
C LEU A 20 -12.07 -13.63 -11.13
N GLU A 21 -11.30 -14.55 -11.71
CA GLU A 21 -11.62 -15.98 -11.69
C GLU A 21 -11.63 -16.58 -10.27
N LEU A 22 -11.01 -15.90 -9.30
CA LEU A 22 -10.93 -16.33 -7.91
C LEU A 22 -12.03 -15.68 -7.03
N VAL A 23 -12.73 -14.67 -7.53
CA VAL A 23 -13.83 -14.00 -6.80
C VAL A 23 -15.07 -14.90 -6.81
N ARG A 24 -15.45 -15.40 -5.62
CA ARG A 24 -16.67 -16.19 -5.42
C ARG A 24 -17.79 -15.34 -4.83
N PRO A 25 -19.07 -15.70 -5.03
CA PRO A 25 -20.18 -15.05 -4.32
C PRO A 25 -19.92 -14.99 -2.80
N GLY A 26 -20.10 -13.82 -2.19
CA GLY A 26 -19.78 -13.57 -0.78
C GLY A 26 -18.33 -13.18 -0.47
N THR A 27 -17.46 -13.09 -1.48
CA THR A 27 -16.13 -12.48 -1.35
C THR A 27 -16.28 -10.97 -1.26
N VAL A 28 -15.90 -10.37 -0.13
CA VAL A 28 -15.74 -8.91 -0.02
C VAL A 28 -14.38 -8.58 -0.62
N VAL A 29 -14.39 -8.02 -1.82
CA VAL A 29 -13.19 -7.50 -2.47
C VAL A 29 -12.95 -6.11 -1.90
N GLY A 30 -11.79 -5.91 -1.29
CA GLY A 30 -11.39 -4.59 -0.83
C GLY A 30 -11.21 -3.65 -2.01
N LEU A 31 -12.08 -2.65 -2.13
CA LEU A 31 -12.00 -1.60 -3.15
C LEU A 31 -11.59 -0.30 -2.46
N GLY A 32 -10.48 0.30 -2.90
CA GLY A 32 -10.13 1.68 -2.54
C GLY A 32 -11.27 2.67 -2.89
N SER A 33 -11.19 3.90 -2.38
CA SER A 33 -12.34 4.80 -2.24
C SER A 33 -12.51 5.91 -3.30
N GLY A 34 -11.91 5.84 -4.48
CA GLY A 34 -12.07 6.88 -5.51
C GLY A 34 -11.94 6.35 -6.94
N SER A 35 -12.94 6.56 -7.82
CA SER A 35 -12.97 6.04 -9.21
C SER A 35 -12.63 4.53 -9.37
N THR A 36 -12.64 3.78 -8.26
CA THR A 36 -11.80 2.59 -8.04
C THR A 36 -12.33 1.31 -8.67
N ALA A 37 -13.63 1.21 -8.92
CA ALA A 37 -14.17 0.11 -9.74
C ALA A 37 -13.73 0.20 -11.20
N ARG A 38 -13.50 1.42 -11.72
CA ARG A 38 -13.05 1.65 -13.11
C ARG A 38 -11.58 1.28 -13.32
N TYR A 39 -10.81 1.24 -12.23
CA TYR A 39 -9.40 0.84 -12.15
C TYR A 39 -9.18 -0.53 -11.52
N PHE A 40 -10.20 -1.40 -11.45
CA PHE A 40 -10.02 -2.83 -11.18
C PHE A 40 -8.87 -3.46 -12.02
N ILE A 41 -8.55 -2.80 -13.15
CA ILE A 41 -7.58 -3.24 -14.16
C ILE A 41 -6.32 -2.34 -14.27
N ALA A 42 -6.23 -1.16 -13.65
CA ALA A 42 -5.10 -0.26 -13.91
C ALA A 42 -4.54 0.38 -12.63
N GLY A 43 -3.53 -0.28 -12.04
CA GLY A 43 -2.55 0.23 -11.06
C GLY A 43 -3.16 0.85 -9.80
N HIS A 44 -3.01 0.33 -8.60
CA HIS A 44 -1.72 0.08 -7.97
C HIS A 44 -1.93 -0.92 -6.83
N GLY A 45 -1.51 -2.16 -7.08
CA GLY A 45 -1.12 -3.09 -6.04
C GLY A 45 -0.15 -2.47 -5.06
N ALA A 46 0.11 -3.17 -3.96
CA ALA A 46 1.08 -2.71 -2.97
C ALA A 46 2.35 -2.11 -3.59
N ASP A 47 2.86 -1.06 -2.93
CA ASP A 47 4.10 -0.39 -3.33
C ASP A 47 5.30 -1.33 -3.19
N GLU A 48 5.25 -2.18 -2.16
CA GLU A 48 6.20 -3.28 -1.92
C GLU A 48 5.45 -4.48 -1.31
N ILE A 49 5.88 -5.69 -1.65
CA ILE A 49 5.36 -6.96 -1.13
C ILE A 49 6.54 -7.84 -0.72
N ASP A 50 6.52 -8.36 0.50
CA ASP A 50 7.51 -9.35 0.97
C ASP A 50 7.06 -10.80 0.73
N PRO A 51 7.96 -11.80 0.88
CA PRO A 51 7.61 -13.21 0.66
C PRO A 51 6.52 -13.75 1.59
N THR A 52 6.28 -13.08 2.72
CA THR A 52 5.24 -13.44 3.71
C THR A 52 3.92 -12.70 3.48
N VAL A 53 3.77 -12.03 2.32
CA VAL A 53 2.56 -11.31 1.92
C VAL A 53 2.27 -10.06 2.78
N ASN A 54 3.25 -9.54 3.52
CA ASN A 54 3.12 -8.20 4.08
C ASN A 54 3.35 -7.16 2.99
N CYS A 55 2.69 -6.02 3.13
CA CYS A 55 2.70 -4.99 2.11
C CYS A 55 3.05 -3.61 2.65
N LEU A 56 3.77 -2.83 1.85
CA LEU A 56 3.81 -1.37 1.95
C LEU A 56 2.79 -0.79 0.95
N LYS A 57 1.94 0.12 1.38
CA LYS A 57 0.93 0.81 0.56
C LYS A 57 0.92 2.31 0.87
N GLY A 58 0.20 3.08 0.05
CA GLY A 58 -0.08 4.49 0.34
C GLY A 58 0.72 5.51 -0.44
N ARG A 59 1.60 5.12 -1.37
CA ARG A 59 2.29 6.12 -2.23
C ARG A 59 1.32 6.86 -3.15
N GLY A 60 0.16 6.26 -3.44
CA GLY A 60 -0.97 6.93 -4.08
C GLY A 60 -1.83 7.82 -3.16
N GLY A 61 -1.58 7.83 -1.85
CA GLY A 61 -2.24 8.73 -0.90
C GLY A 61 -3.52 8.22 -0.22
N ALA A 62 -3.96 6.99 -0.50
CA ALA A 62 -5.21 6.44 0.01
C ALA A 62 -5.05 5.44 1.18
N LEU A 63 -3.87 5.37 1.82
CA LEU A 63 -3.53 4.29 2.77
C LEU A 63 -4.56 4.05 3.87
N LEU A 64 -5.14 5.12 4.43
CA LEU A 64 -6.04 5.03 5.56
C LEU A 64 -7.33 4.30 5.19
N ARG A 65 -7.98 4.76 4.11
CA ARG A 65 -9.21 4.13 3.62
C ARG A 65 -8.95 2.73 3.09
N GLU A 66 -7.82 2.52 2.43
CA GLU A 66 -7.40 1.18 2.00
C GLU A 66 -7.26 0.21 3.18
N LYS A 67 -6.67 0.65 4.31
CA LYS A 67 -6.51 -0.22 5.48
C LYS A 67 -7.82 -0.53 6.17
N ILE A 68 -8.72 0.46 6.28
CA ILE A 68 -10.09 0.25 6.79
C ILE A 68 -10.80 -0.83 5.98
N VAL A 69 -10.78 -0.69 4.65
CA VAL A 69 -11.42 -1.65 3.74
C VAL A 69 -10.76 -3.03 3.84
N ALA A 70 -9.44 -3.10 3.91
CA ALA A 70 -8.72 -4.36 4.06
C ALA A 70 -9.08 -5.08 5.37
N HIS A 71 -9.18 -4.36 6.49
CA HIS A 71 -9.53 -4.92 7.79
C HIS A 71 -11.00 -5.34 7.90
N ALA A 72 -11.92 -4.60 7.25
CA ALA A 72 -13.33 -4.95 7.19
C ALA A 72 -13.61 -6.15 6.25
N SER A 73 -12.65 -6.52 5.41
CA SER A 73 -12.80 -7.61 4.45
C SER A 73 -12.55 -8.96 5.11
N ARG A 74 -13.46 -9.93 4.87
CA ARG A 74 -13.24 -11.33 5.31
C ARG A 74 -12.00 -11.96 4.70
N ARG A 75 -11.63 -11.53 3.49
CA ARG A 75 -10.44 -11.94 2.75
C ARG A 75 -9.89 -10.74 2.02
N PHE A 76 -8.64 -10.39 2.30
CA PHE A 76 -7.91 -9.35 1.57
C PHE A 76 -6.81 -10.01 0.73
N VAL A 77 -6.84 -9.78 -0.58
CA VAL A 77 -5.87 -10.31 -1.55
C VAL A 77 -5.23 -9.13 -2.27
N VAL A 78 -3.91 -9.16 -2.38
CA VAL A 78 -3.16 -8.12 -3.08
C VAL A 78 -2.88 -8.56 -4.51
N ILE A 79 -2.98 -7.64 -5.47
CA ILE A 79 -2.65 -7.91 -6.87
C ILE A 79 -1.56 -6.92 -7.26
N ALA A 80 -0.41 -7.40 -7.74
CA ALA A 80 0.71 -6.53 -8.11
C ALA A 80 1.51 -7.14 -9.27
N ASP A 81 2.38 -6.35 -9.87
CA ASP A 81 3.41 -6.85 -10.79
C ASP A 81 4.70 -7.23 -10.03
N GLU A 82 5.56 -8.01 -10.68
CA GLU A 82 6.78 -8.55 -10.06
C GLU A 82 7.77 -7.47 -9.58
N SER A 83 7.72 -6.24 -10.11
CA SER A 83 8.59 -5.14 -9.66
C SER A 83 8.34 -4.71 -8.20
N LYS A 84 7.18 -5.11 -7.64
CA LYS A 84 6.79 -4.83 -6.26
C LYS A 84 7.36 -5.85 -5.26
N LEU A 85 7.84 -6.99 -5.72
CA LEU A 85 8.45 -7.98 -4.84
C LEU A 85 9.80 -7.49 -4.30
N VAL A 86 9.94 -7.55 -2.99
CA VAL A 86 11.18 -7.20 -2.27
C VAL A 86 11.52 -8.30 -1.28
N GLY A 87 12.80 -8.46 -0.95
CA GLY A 87 13.21 -9.43 0.08
C GLY A 87 12.73 -9.04 1.48
N ARG A 88 12.72 -7.74 1.77
CA ARG A 88 12.19 -7.15 3.01
C ARG A 88 11.60 -5.78 2.69
N LEU A 89 10.47 -5.45 3.34
CA LEU A 89 9.82 -4.16 3.18
C LEU A 89 10.70 -3.00 3.69
N GLY A 90 10.45 -1.81 3.13
CA GLY A 90 11.11 -0.57 3.52
C GLY A 90 12.22 -0.14 2.57
N ARG A 91 12.19 -0.62 1.32
CA ARG A 91 13.13 -0.16 0.27
C ARG A 91 12.92 1.33 -0.03
N GLY A 92 11.67 1.77 -0.07
CA GLY A 92 11.29 3.17 -0.20
C GLY A 92 10.52 3.69 1.02
N PRO A 93 9.99 4.92 0.93
CA PRO A 93 9.34 5.56 2.07
C PRO A 93 8.05 4.85 2.45
N VAL A 94 7.78 4.87 3.75
CA VAL A 94 6.51 4.53 4.38
C VAL A 94 5.65 5.79 4.47
N PRO A 95 4.53 5.87 3.75
CA PRO A 95 3.56 6.94 3.91
C PRO A 95 2.90 6.88 5.29
N ILE A 96 2.84 8.00 6.01
CA ILE A 96 2.16 8.11 7.30
C ILE A 96 1.18 9.27 7.19
N GLU A 97 -0.13 8.99 7.32
CA GLU A 97 -1.17 10.00 7.30
C GLU A 97 -1.28 10.64 8.70
N VAL A 98 -1.15 11.97 8.76
CA VAL A 98 -1.10 12.73 10.01
C VAL A 98 -2.07 13.91 10.00
N LEU A 99 -2.54 14.31 11.18
CA LEU A 99 -3.39 15.49 11.33
C LEU A 99 -2.61 16.73 10.89
N PRO A 100 -3.25 17.69 10.19
CA PRO A 100 -2.59 18.94 9.83
C PRO A 100 -2.19 19.78 11.06
N PHE A 101 -2.95 19.65 12.15
CA PHE A 101 -2.67 20.37 13.39
C PHE A 101 -1.39 19.83 14.06
N LEU A 102 -0.42 20.73 14.28
CA LEU A 102 0.89 20.42 14.90
C LEU A 102 1.63 19.25 14.24
N TRP A 103 1.49 19.10 12.92
CA TRP A 103 2.11 17.99 12.19
C TRP A 103 3.64 17.97 12.32
N GLU A 104 4.31 19.12 12.51
CA GLU A 104 5.75 19.18 12.74
C GLU A 104 6.16 18.50 14.06
N ALA A 105 5.30 18.53 15.08
CA ALA A 105 5.54 17.80 16.33
C ALA A 105 5.39 16.29 16.13
N THR A 106 4.36 15.86 15.40
CA THR A 106 4.18 14.47 14.97
C THR A 106 5.38 13.99 14.16
N SER A 107 5.90 14.83 13.25
CA SER A 107 7.10 14.57 12.46
C SER A 107 8.32 14.29 13.35
N ARG A 108 8.57 15.12 14.37
CA ARG A 108 9.69 14.90 15.32
C ARG A 108 9.53 13.61 16.16
N ALA A 109 8.31 13.24 16.51
CA ALA A 109 8.05 11.97 17.19
C ALA A 109 8.37 10.77 16.27
N ILE A 110 8.04 10.87 14.98
CA ILE A 110 8.39 9.87 13.97
C ILE A 110 9.91 9.80 13.76
N GLU A 111 10.61 10.94 13.75
CA GLU A 111 12.09 10.99 13.71
C GLU A 111 12.71 10.24 14.88
N SER A 112 12.11 10.34 16.07
CA SER A 112 12.57 9.65 17.28
C SER A 112 12.47 8.12 17.20
N LEU A 113 11.65 7.58 16.27
CA LEU A 113 11.61 6.16 15.93
C LEU A 113 12.69 5.75 14.90
N GLY A 114 13.60 6.65 14.55
CA GLY A 114 14.63 6.42 13.53
C GLY A 114 14.18 6.74 12.10
N GLY A 115 13.00 7.36 11.93
CA GLY A 115 12.47 7.75 10.64
C GLY A 115 13.11 9.03 10.10
N ARG A 116 13.07 9.20 8.77
CA ARG A 116 13.36 10.47 8.09
C ARG A 116 12.11 10.94 7.36
N PRO A 117 11.22 11.69 8.03
CA PRO A 117 9.96 12.13 7.45
C PRO A 117 10.18 13.29 6.48
N ALA A 118 9.48 13.25 5.37
CA ALA A 118 9.34 14.35 4.43
C ALA A 118 7.87 14.62 4.19
N LEU A 119 7.43 15.87 4.31
CA LEU A 119 6.07 16.26 3.96
C LEU A 119 5.86 15.99 2.46
N ARG A 120 4.83 15.19 2.14
CA ARG A 120 4.48 14.92 0.75
C ARG A 120 3.98 16.20 0.09
N LEU A 121 4.55 16.53 -1.06
CA LEU A 121 4.16 17.68 -1.87
C LEU A 121 3.53 17.24 -3.19
N ALA A 122 2.53 17.99 -3.66
CA ALA A 122 1.97 17.92 -5.00
C ALA A 122 1.97 19.33 -5.60
N ALA A 123 2.59 19.50 -6.78
CA ALA A 123 2.76 20.79 -7.42
C ALA A 123 3.36 21.89 -6.48
N GLY A 124 4.29 21.48 -5.61
CA GLY A 124 4.96 22.38 -4.65
C GLY A 124 4.16 22.74 -3.41
N GLN A 125 2.95 22.20 -3.24
CA GLN A 125 2.09 22.42 -2.06
C GLN A 125 1.92 21.14 -1.24
N PRO A 126 1.66 21.20 0.07
CA PRO A 126 1.34 20.03 0.87
C PRO A 126 0.22 19.21 0.23
N TYR A 127 0.49 17.92 -0.02
CA TYR A 127 -0.52 17.00 -0.52
C TYR A 127 -1.60 16.77 0.54
N LYS A 128 -2.86 16.79 0.10
CA LYS A 128 -4.03 16.52 0.92
C LYS A 128 -4.64 15.17 0.54
N THR A 129 -4.87 14.33 1.54
CA THR A 129 -5.58 13.05 1.35
C THR A 129 -7.07 13.30 1.11
N ASP A 130 -7.80 12.25 0.73
CA ASP A 130 -9.28 12.29 0.67
C ASP A 130 -9.93 12.65 2.02
N ASN A 131 -9.17 12.57 3.13
CA ASN A 131 -9.61 12.90 4.48
C ASN A 131 -9.13 14.29 4.94
N ASP A 132 -8.59 15.10 4.02
CA ASP A 132 -8.02 16.44 4.27
C ASP A 132 -6.81 16.46 5.25
N ASN A 133 -6.18 15.30 5.43
CA ASN A 133 -4.96 15.14 6.23
C ASN A 133 -3.69 15.33 5.39
N LEU A 134 -2.55 15.38 6.07
CA LEU A 134 -1.23 15.41 5.44
C LEU A 134 -0.63 14.01 5.37
N ILE A 135 0.39 13.83 4.52
CA ILE A 135 1.21 12.63 4.50
C ILE A 135 2.67 12.97 4.75
N LEU A 136 3.31 12.23 5.65
CA LEU A 136 4.75 12.19 5.84
C LEU A 136 5.32 10.93 5.18
N ASP A 137 6.01 11.11 4.06
CA ASP A 137 6.78 10.06 3.43
C ASP A 137 8.06 9.82 4.23
N THR A 138 8.10 8.72 4.97
CA THR A 138 9.13 8.48 5.98
C THR A 138 10.01 7.31 5.61
N THR A 139 11.31 7.53 5.46
CA THR A 139 12.27 6.45 5.22
C THR A 139 12.81 5.92 6.54
N PHE A 140 12.73 4.60 6.75
CA PHE A 140 13.27 3.90 7.92
C PHE A 140 14.39 2.91 7.56
N GLY A 141 14.59 2.64 6.27
CA GLY A 141 15.24 1.40 5.84
C GLY A 141 14.28 0.24 6.09
N ALA A 142 14.80 -0.88 6.56
CA ALA A 142 14.02 -2.09 6.67
C ALA A 142 12.99 -2.04 7.82
N VAL A 143 11.74 -2.41 7.54
CA VAL A 143 10.60 -2.24 8.47
C VAL A 143 10.01 -3.58 8.94
N ASP A 144 9.23 -3.54 10.01
CA ASP A 144 8.51 -4.67 10.60
C ASP A 144 7.17 -4.23 11.23
N ALA A 145 6.43 -5.18 11.78
CA ALA A 145 5.13 -4.95 12.41
C ALA A 145 5.25 -4.09 13.68
N GLN A 146 6.32 -4.25 14.45
CA GLN A 146 6.60 -3.53 15.68
C GLN A 146 6.77 -2.04 15.41
N LEU A 147 7.48 -1.67 14.34
CA LEU A 147 7.57 -0.29 13.88
C LEU A 147 6.19 0.27 13.51
N GLY A 148 5.34 -0.52 12.84
CA GLY A 148 3.95 -0.14 12.55
C GLY A 148 3.16 0.20 13.81
N THR A 149 3.20 -0.68 14.82
CA THR A 149 2.57 -0.43 16.13
C THR A 149 3.13 0.83 16.81
N ALA A 150 4.45 1.04 16.77
CA ALA A 150 5.08 2.22 17.34
C ALA A 150 4.65 3.52 16.64
N ILE A 151 4.58 3.52 15.31
CA ILE A 151 4.08 4.67 14.52
C ILE A 151 2.63 4.99 14.88
N HIS A 152 1.76 3.97 14.91
CA HIS A 152 0.34 4.14 15.20
C HIS A 152 0.08 4.70 16.61
N ALA A 153 0.98 4.45 17.56
CA ALA A 153 0.87 4.95 18.93
C ALA A 153 1.19 6.45 19.08
N ILE A 154 1.74 7.12 18.05
CA ILE A 154 2.10 8.53 18.11
C ILE A 154 0.84 9.41 18.01
N PRO A 155 0.58 10.33 18.96
CA PRO A 155 -0.50 11.30 18.85
C PRO A 155 -0.37 12.15 17.57
N GLY A 156 -1.46 12.25 16.82
CA GLY A 156 -1.49 12.97 15.55
C GLY A 156 -1.22 12.09 14.32
N VAL A 157 -0.78 10.85 14.49
CA VAL A 157 -0.83 9.84 13.42
C VAL A 157 -2.25 9.28 13.33
N LEU A 158 -2.81 9.23 12.11
CA LEU A 158 -4.10 8.59 11.86
C LEU A 158 -3.89 7.16 11.36
N GLU A 159 -2.97 6.97 10.42
CA GLU A 159 -2.64 5.64 9.88
C GLU A 159 -1.28 5.66 9.16
N HIS A 160 -0.71 4.48 8.88
CA HIS A 160 0.53 4.31 8.16
C HIS A 160 0.44 3.24 7.05
N GLY A 161 1.36 3.28 6.11
CA GLY A 161 1.38 2.44 4.92
C GLY A 161 1.80 0.98 5.14
N LEU A 162 1.99 0.52 6.38
CA LEU A 162 2.44 -0.85 6.67
C LEU A 162 1.25 -1.78 6.94
N PHE A 163 1.12 -2.82 6.12
CA PHE A 163 0.03 -3.79 6.13
C PHE A 163 0.59 -5.17 6.51
N PHE A 164 1.03 -5.31 7.76
CA PHE A 164 1.54 -6.57 8.30
C PHE A 164 0.40 -7.49 8.76
N GLY A 165 0.40 -8.75 8.31
CA GLY A 165 -0.58 -9.75 8.72
C GLY A 165 -2.02 -9.49 8.25
N ILE A 166 -2.24 -8.58 7.30
CA ILE A 166 -3.57 -8.22 6.79
C ILE A 166 -3.93 -9.03 5.54
N ALA A 167 -3.02 -9.11 4.57
CA ALA A 167 -3.27 -9.82 3.33
C ALA A 167 -3.13 -11.33 3.53
N ARG A 168 -4.07 -12.10 2.98
CA ARG A 168 -4.03 -13.56 3.03
C ARG A 168 -3.21 -14.16 1.89
N ALA A 169 -3.25 -13.49 0.74
CA ALA A 169 -2.53 -13.90 -0.45
C ALA A 169 -2.17 -12.70 -1.33
N ALA A 170 -1.18 -12.91 -2.21
CA ALA A 170 -0.87 -11.98 -3.29
C ALA A 170 -0.84 -12.70 -4.64
N ILE A 171 -1.43 -12.09 -5.66
CA ILE A 171 -1.39 -12.52 -7.06
C ILE A 171 -0.41 -11.59 -7.76
N ILE A 172 0.71 -12.15 -8.21
CA ILE A 172 1.80 -11.43 -8.83
C ILE A 172 1.83 -11.71 -10.33
N GLY A 173 1.74 -10.65 -11.14
CA GLY A 173 1.99 -10.69 -12.58
C GLY A 173 3.48 -10.73 -12.88
N CYS A 174 3.92 -11.77 -13.57
CA CYS A 174 5.29 -11.99 -14.04
C CYS A 174 5.33 -12.13 -15.56
N ALA A 175 6.50 -11.96 -16.17
CA ALA A 175 6.68 -12.21 -17.61
C ALA A 175 6.32 -13.66 -18.02
N SER A 176 6.56 -14.64 -17.13
CA SER A 176 6.26 -16.06 -17.34
C SER A 176 4.81 -16.47 -17.01
N GLY A 177 3.96 -15.52 -16.57
CA GLY A 177 2.59 -15.79 -16.16
C GLY A 177 2.28 -15.24 -14.78
N LEU A 178 1.59 -16.04 -13.94
CA LEU A 178 1.16 -15.59 -12.62
C LEU A 178 1.83 -16.40 -11.52
N ARG A 179 2.23 -15.70 -10.47
CA ARG A 179 2.74 -16.29 -9.23
C ARG A 179 1.81 -15.95 -8.09
N ILE A 180 1.42 -16.95 -7.30
CA ILE A 180 0.58 -16.76 -6.11
C ILE A 180 1.46 -16.94 -4.87
N LEU A 181 1.37 -16.00 -3.94
CA LEU A 181 1.94 -16.09 -2.59
C LEU A 181 0.79 -16.22 -1.58
N GLY A 182 0.95 -17.08 -0.56
CA GLY A 182 -0.08 -17.32 0.46
C GLY A 182 -1.24 -18.22 -0.02
N GLU A 183 -2.34 -18.21 0.72
CA GLU A 183 -3.48 -19.10 0.49
C GLU A 183 -4.75 -18.33 0.09
N LEU A 184 -5.37 -18.72 -1.02
CA LEU A 184 -6.62 -18.11 -1.49
C LEU A 184 -7.89 -18.74 -0.86
N GLY A 185 -7.74 -19.84 -0.09
CA GLY A 185 -8.82 -20.65 0.49
C GLY A 185 -9.55 -20.01 1.66
#